data_AF-A0A9X4RH90-F1
#
_entry.id   AF-A0A9X4RH90-F1
#
_cell.length_a   1.000
_cell.length_b   1.000
_cell.length_c   1.000
_cell.angle_alpha   90.00
_cell.angle_beta   90.00
_cell.angle_gamma   90.00
#
_symmetry.space_group_name_H-M   'P 1'
#
loop_
_entity.id
_entity.type
_entity.pdbx_description
1 polymer ?
#
loop_
_entity_poly.entity_id
_entity_poly.type
_entity_poly.pdbx_seq_one_letter_code
_entity_poly.pdbx_strand_id
1 'polypeptide(L)'
;MYNISYLLLVETSIITQTDPNTWQSIAKLGECLLPEVVAVEIRNIASGKTEGNESAAKQFQKLLPKLNWETTPLTSDRSDLAIRATQNLSRKAKLMMNVARSAAGVANAHPQQCVVLISDEISLRDRIAKLEFKNLCAIPSAVARQWSRTDREPPIVQLVIKQLQEQLEQTSVQSSHQPTNSPNETSKSAYLGVDHQDTSPQSSPRTSSNFKGFNAINFIKFGLATTFLATILLFGWKLAQPQQFQQFWEKTGLPPLPKIFIQPNQPKKS
;
A
#
# COMPACT_ATOMS: atom_id res chain seq x y z
N MET A 1 9.06 19.39 -16.11
CA MET A 1 8.51 18.80 -14.88
C MET A 1 7.72 17.56 -15.28
N TYR A 2 8.06 16.38 -14.79
CA TYR A 2 7.33 15.15 -15.13
C TYR A 2 5.95 15.19 -14.48
N ASN A 3 4.90 15.04 -15.28
CA ASN A 3 3.55 14.85 -14.76
C ASN A 3 3.38 13.37 -14.38
N ILE A 4 3.36 13.06 -13.08
CA ILE A 4 3.21 11.70 -12.58
C ILE A 4 1.72 11.39 -12.46
N SER A 5 1.25 10.43 -13.26
CA SER A 5 -0.12 9.93 -13.19
C SER A 5 -0.31 8.93 -12.05
N TYR A 6 -1.56 8.83 -11.57
CA TYR A 6 -1.96 7.93 -10.49
C TYR A 6 -2.66 6.69 -11.03
N LEU A 7 -2.24 5.51 -10.55
CA LEU A 7 -2.98 4.25 -10.68
C LEU A 7 -3.56 3.87 -9.32
N LEU A 8 -4.88 3.80 -9.22
CA LEU A 8 -5.58 3.56 -7.96
C LEU A 8 -6.08 2.13 -7.92
N LEU A 9 -5.46 1.31 -7.08
CA LEU A 9 -5.88 -0.07 -6.89
C LEU A 9 -6.86 -0.15 -5.73
N VAL A 10 -8.01 -0.79 -5.91
CA VAL A 10 -9.03 -0.89 -4.86
C VAL A 10 -9.12 -2.29 -4.27
N GLU A 11 -9.43 -2.36 -2.98
CA GLU A 11 -9.67 -3.61 -2.25
C GLU A 11 -11.15 -3.77 -1.85
N THR A 12 -11.56 -4.97 -1.43
CA THR A 12 -12.98 -5.27 -1.12
C THR A 12 -13.60 -4.37 -0.06
N SER A 13 -12.85 -3.86 0.93
CA SER A 13 -13.39 -2.94 1.93
C SER A 13 -13.95 -1.67 1.29
N ILE A 14 -13.33 -1.18 0.22
CA ILE A 14 -13.74 0.04 -0.49
C ILE A 14 -15.14 -0.14 -1.06
N ILE A 15 -15.47 -1.33 -1.54
CA ILE A 15 -16.77 -1.60 -2.14
C ILE A 15 -17.80 -1.98 -1.07
N THR A 16 -17.41 -2.75 -0.06
CA THR A 16 -18.36 -3.32 0.91
C THR A 16 -18.67 -2.39 2.09
N GLN A 17 -17.77 -1.46 2.41
CA GLN A 17 -17.86 -0.58 3.59
C GLN A 17 -18.09 0.89 3.23
N THR A 18 -18.12 1.24 1.93
CA THR A 18 -18.37 2.61 1.47
C THR A 18 -19.54 2.67 0.49
N ASP A 19 -19.81 3.85 -0.03
CA ASP A 19 -20.99 4.18 -0.81
C ASP A 19 -20.65 4.64 -2.25
N PRO A 20 -21.63 4.69 -3.17
CA PRO A 20 -21.42 5.14 -4.55
C PRO A 20 -20.72 6.48 -4.71
N ASN A 21 -20.95 7.45 -3.82
CA ASN A 21 -20.28 8.75 -3.92
C ASN A 21 -18.78 8.60 -3.64
N THR A 22 -18.42 7.73 -2.69
CA THR A 22 -17.02 7.41 -2.41
C THR A 22 -16.35 6.75 -3.61
N TRP A 23 -17.02 5.80 -4.29
CA TRP A 23 -16.48 5.16 -5.50
C TRP A 23 -16.28 6.17 -6.64
N GLN A 24 -17.25 7.06 -6.86
CA GLN A 24 -17.13 8.13 -7.86
C GLN A 24 -16.03 9.14 -7.50
N SER A 25 -15.89 9.48 -6.22
CA SER A 25 -14.81 10.34 -5.72
C SER A 25 -13.44 9.73 -6.01
N ILE A 26 -13.28 8.43 -5.79
CA ILE A 26 -12.04 7.70 -6.10
C ILE A 26 -11.79 7.70 -7.61
N ALA A 27 -12.82 7.46 -8.43
CA ALA A 27 -12.71 7.46 -9.90
C ALA A 27 -12.20 8.78 -10.49
N LYS A 28 -12.35 9.91 -9.79
CA LYS A 28 -11.89 11.23 -10.25
C LYS A 28 -10.40 11.47 -10.03
N LEU A 29 -9.76 10.70 -9.15
CA LEU A 29 -8.38 10.92 -8.75
C LEU A 29 -7.36 10.38 -9.76
N GLY A 30 -7.74 9.40 -10.58
CA GLY A 30 -6.86 8.77 -11.54
C GLY A 30 -7.47 7.52 -12.16
N GLU A 31 -6.67 6.77 -12.90
CA GLU A 31 -7.08 5.49 -13.47
C GLU A 31 -7.29 4.48 -12.34
N CYS A 32 -8.47 3.88 -12.30
CA CYS A 32 -8.85 2.98 -11.22
C CYS A 32 -8.80 1.53 -11.70
N LEU A 33 -8.04 0.72 -10.97
CA LEU A 33 -7.83 -0.69 -11.24
C LEU A 33 -8.52 -1.52 -10.15
N LEU A 34 -9.31 -2.49 -10.57
CA LEU A 34 -9.95 -3.50 -9.76
C LEU A 34 -9.17 -4.82 -9.92
N PRO A 35 -8.43 -5.29 -8.89
CA PRO A 35 -7.78 -6.59 -8.98
C PRO A 35 -8.79 -7.69 -9.31
N GLU A 36 -8.44 -8.62 -10.19
CA GLU A 36 -9.34 -9.71 -10.59
C GLU A 36 -9.87 -10.50 -9.38
N VAL A 37 -9.01 -10.76 -8.38
CA VAL A 37 -9.39 -11.44 -7.14
C VAL A 37 -10.44 -10.66 -6.33
N VAL A 38 -10.42 -9.32 -6.40
CA VAL A 38 -11.43 -8.45 -5.78
C VAL A 38 -12.71 -8.51 -6.61
N ALA A 39 -12.63 -8.42 -7.93
CA ALA A 39 -13.80 -8.53 -8.82
C ALA A 39 -14.56 -9.85 -8.60
N VAL A 40 -13.83 -10.97 -8.48
CA VAL A 40 -14.41 -12.28 -8.17
C VAL A 40 -15.06 -12.30 -6.79
N GLU A 41 -14.40 -11.78 -5.75
CA GLU A 41 -14.98 -11.79 -4.41
C GLU A 41 -16.22 -10.89 -4.30
N ILE A 42 -16.23 -9.73 -4.94
CA ILE A 42 -17.42 -8.86 -4.99
C ILE A 42 -18.58 -9.55 -5.72
N ARG A 43 -18.31 -10.36 -6.74
CA ARG A 43 -19.32 -11.20 -7.39
C ARG A 43 -19.88 -12.25 -6.43
N ASN A 44 -19.02 -12.90 -5.67
CA ASN A 44 -19.43 -13.88 -4.66
C ASN A 44 -20.32 -13.23 -3.59
N ILE A 45 -19.93 -12.08 -3.05
CA ILE A 45 -20.69 -11.34 -2.03
C ILE A 45 -22.06 -10.93 -2.58
N ALA A 46 -22.11 -10.37 -3.78
CA ALA A 46 -23.38 -9.97 -4.41
C ALA A 46 -24.32 -11.15 -4.71
N SER A 47 -23.79 -12.37 -4.82
CA SER A 47 -24.58 -13.59 -5.02
C SER A 47 -24.90 -14.33 -3.72
N GLY A 48 -24.53 -13.79 -2.55
CA GLY A 48 -24.71 -14.43 -1.26
C GLY A 48 -23.82 -15.66 -1.02
N LYS A 49 -22.81 -15.91 -1.86
CA LYS A 49 -21.87 -17.05 -1.72
C LYS A 49 -20.82 -16.81 -0.63
N THR A 50 -20.64 -15.56 -0.21
CA THR A 50 -19.68 -15.14 0.81
C THR A 50 -20.26 -14.06 1.68
N GLU A 51 -19.77 -14.01 2.92
CA GLU A 51 -20.13 -12.95 3.87
C GLU A 51 -19.64 -11.58 3.38
N GLY A 52 -20.48 -10.57 3.57
CA GLY A 52 -20.19 -9.19 3.20
C GLY A 52 -21.47 -8.38 3.00
N ASN A 53 -21.32 -7.12 2.61
CA ASN A 53 -22.45 -6.26 2.30
C ASN A 53 -22.98 -6.56 0.88
N GLU A 54 -23.91 -7.49 0.77
CA GLU A 54 -24.52 -7.92 -0.51
C GLU A 54 -25.16 -6.75 -1.27
N SER A 55 -25.82 -5.84 -0.56
CA SER A 55 -26.48 -4.66 -1.18
C SER A 55 -25.45 -3.75 -1.85
N ALA A 56 -24.37 -3.40 -1.14
CA ALA A 56 -23.30 -2.58 -1.69
C ALA A 56 -22.60 -3.28 -2.87
N ALA A 57 -22.32 -4.58 -2.76
CA ALA A 57 -21.70 -5.35 -3.84
C ALA A 57 -22.57 -5.40 -5.10
N LYS A 58 -23.89 -5.60 -4.96
CA LYS A 58 -24.86 -5.53 -6.09
C LYS A 58 -24.91 -4.14 -6.69
N GLN A 59 -24.93 -3.10 -5.86
CA GLN A 59 -24.96 -1.72 -6.32
C GLN A 59 -23.68 -1.36 -7.10
N PHE A 60 -22.52 -1.78 -6.58
CA PHE A 60 -21.24 -1.59 -7.25
C PHE A 60 -21.21 -2.24 -8.63
N GLN A 61 -21.67 -3.50 -8.76
CA GLN A 61 -21.73 -4.17 -10.06
C GLN A 61 -22.60 -3.44 -11.08
N LYS A 62 -23.72 -2.84 -10.64
CA LYS A 62 -24.58 -2.03 -11.52
C LYS A 62 -23.90 -0.73 -11.96
N LEU A 63 -23.04 -0.16 -11.12
CA LEU A 63 -22.34 1.11 -11.39
C LEU A 63 -20.99 0.92 -12.08
N LEU A 64 -20.37 -0.25 -11.99
CA LEU A 64 -19.03 -0.53 -12.52
C LEU A 64 -18.84 -0.07 -13.98
N PRO A 65 -19.78 -0.32 -14.93
CA PRO A 65 -19.64 0.14 -16.31
C PRO A 65 -19.61 1.67 -16.46
N LYS A 66 -20.06 2.43 -15.45
CA LYS A 66 -20.08 3.89 -15.42
C LYS A 66 -18.91 4.50 -14.65
N LEU A 67 -18.19 3.70 -13.87
CA LEU A 67 -17.08 4.17 -13.04
C LEU A 67 -15.75 4.25 -13.82
N ASN A 68 -15.68 3.66 -15.02
CA ASN A 68 -14.44 3.51 -15.81
C ASN A 68 -13.32 2.82 -15.02
N TRP A 69 -13.68 1.87 -14.15
CA TRP A 69 -12.69 1.05 -13.45
C TRP A 69 -12.37 -0.17 -14.28
N GLU A 70 -11.10 -0.44 -14.49
CA GLU A 70 -10.63 -1.57 -15.28
C GLU A 70 -10.24 -2.74 -14.39
N THR A 71 -10.54 -3.97 -14.82
CA THR A 71 -10.08 -5.14 -14.09
C THR A 71 -8.64 -5.46 -14.48
N THR A 72 -7.76 -5.69 -13.49
CA THR A 72 -6.36 -6.05 -13.75
C THR A 72 -6.04 -7.46 -13.26
N PRO A 73 -5.42 -8.30 -14.11
CA PRO A 73 -4.91 -9.62 -13.72
C PRO A 73 -3.46 -9.56 -13.21
N LEU A 74 -2.83 -8.37 -13.22
CA LEU A 74 -1.43 -8.22 -12.85
C LEU A 74 -1.20 -8.67 -11.41
N THR A 75 -0.20 -9.54 -11.23
CA THR A 75 0.25 -10.02 -9.92
C THR A 75 1.77 -10.18 -9.91
N SER A 76 2.37 -10.17 -8.72
CA SER A 76 3.80 -10.40 -8.51
C SER A 76 4.05 -11.76 -7.87
N ASP A 77 5.11 -12.43 -8.33
CA ASP A 77 5.57 -13.73 -7.81
C ASP A 77 6.66 -13.63 -6.73
N ARG A 78 6.84 -12.44 -6.13
CA ARG A 78 7.83 -12.28 -5.04
C ARG A 78 7.56 -13.27 -3.90
N SER A 79 8.64 -13.85 -3.38
CA SER A 79 8.58 -14.90 -2.35
C SER A 79 8.04 -14.44 -1.00
N ASP A 80 8.15 -13.14 -0.68
CA ASP A 80 7.59 -12.50 0.52
C ASP A 80 6.06 -12.34 0.46
N LEU A 81 5.50 -12.41 -0.75
CA LEU A 81 4.07 -12.39 -1.05
C LEU A 81 3.53 -13.77 -1.48
N ALA A 82 4.36 -14.81 -1.43
CA ALA A 82 3.94 -16.16 -1.77
C ALA A 82 3.08 -16.76 -0.66
N ILE A 83 1.86 -17.19 -1.03
CA ILE A 83 1.03 -18.05 -0.18
C ILE A 83 1.62 -19.46 -0.27
N ARG A 84 2.22 -19.95 0.81
CA ARG A 84 2.77 -21.31 0.84
C ARG A 84 1.65 -22.31 1.10
N ALA A 85 1.68 -23.46 0.44
CA ALA A 85 0.66 -24.52 0.60
C ALA A 85 0.52 -25.01 2.05
N THR A 86 1.58 -24.88 2.86
CA THR A 86 1.60 -25.23 4.29
C THR A 86 0.96 -24.18 5.20
N GLN A 87 0.60 -23.00 4.68
CA GLN A 87 -0.02 -21.94 5.46
C GLN A 87 -1.54 -22.12 5.47
N ASN A 88 -2.09 -22.52 6.62
CA ASN A 88 -3.52 -22.53 6.89
C ASN A 88 -4.04 -21.09 7.11
N LEU A 89 -4.14 -20.33 6.03
CA LEU A 89 -4.68 -18.97 6.04
C LEU A 89 -6.20 -18.98 5.94
N SER A 90 -6.85 -18.07 6.68
CA SER A 90 -8.26 -17.77 6.49
C SER A 90 -8.53 -17.24 5.07
N ARG A 91 -9.78 -17.32 4.62
CA ARG A 91 -10.21 -16.77 3.32
C ARG A 91 -9.83 -15.29 3.17
N LYS A 92 -10.12 -14.49 4.20
CA LYS A 92 -9.78 -13.05 4.24
C LYS A 92 -8.27 -12.84 4.14
N ALA A 93 -7.46 -13.64 4.85
CA ALA A 93 -6.01 -13.53 4.78
C ALA A 93 -5.45 -13.89 3.39
N LYS A 94 -6.00 -14.92 2.73
CA LYS A 94 -5.63 -15.29 1.35
C LYS A 94 -5.98 -14.16 0.37
N LEU A 95 -7.17 -13.58 0.50
CA LEU A 95 -7.59 -12.45 -0.33
C LEU A 95 -6.67 -11.25 -0.15
N MET A 96 -6.36 -10.84 1.09
CA MET A 96 -5.44 -9.74 1.35
C MET A 96 -4.05 -9.99 0.75
N MET A 97 -3.54 -11.23 0.82
CA MET A 97 -2.26 -11.56 0.19
C MET A 97 -2.32 -11.44 -1.33
N ASN A 98 -3.39 -11.92 -1.95
CA ASN A 98 -3.57 -11.79 -3.41
C ASN A 98 -3.74 -10.32 -3.85
N VAL A 99 -4.40 -9.49 -3.06
CA VAL A 99 -4.46 -8.03 -3.30
C VAL A 99 -3.06 -7.40 -3.20
N ALA A 100 -2.27 -7.77 -2.19
CA ALA A 100 -0.89 -7.29 -2.07
C ALA A 100 -0.02 -7.73 -3.25
N ARG A 101 -0.16 -8.98 -3.72
CA ARG A 101 0.48 -9.48 -4.96
C ARG A 101 0.06 -8.65 -6.17
N SER A 102 -1.21 -8.29 -6.27
CA SER A 102 -1.70 -7.45 -7.37
C SER A 102 -1.13 -6.04 -7.33
N ALA A 103 -1.12 -5.39 -6.16
CA ALA A 103 -0.48 -4.09 -5.96
C ALA A 103 1.00 -4.08 -6.37
N ALA A 104 1.75 -5.10 -5.96
CA ALA A 104 3.14 -5.28 -6.38
C ALA A 104 3.28 -5.55 -7.88
N GLY A 105 2.35 -6.31 -8.48
CA GLY A 105 2.32 -6.59 -9.92
C GLY A 105 2.12 -5.31 -10.74
N VAL A 106 1.13 -4.50 -10.37
CA VAL A 106 0.85 -3.19 -10.98
C VAL A 106 2.04 -2.25 -10.80
N ALA A 107 2.62 -2.15 -9.59
CA ALA A 107 3.79 -1.32 -9.35
C ALA A 107 5.00 -1.69 -10.21
N ASN A 108 5.25 -2.99 -10.43
CA ASN A 108 6.30 -3.45 -11.33
C ASN A 108 6.03 -3.14 -12.80
N ALA A 109 4.78 -3.31 -13.25
CA ALA A 109 4.40 -3.06 -14.64
C ALA A 109 4.43 -1.56 -14.99
N HIS A 110 4.24 -0.68 -13.99
CA HIS A 110 4.13 0.76 -14.15
C HIS A 110 5.18 1.53 -13.31
N PRO A 111 6.49 1.36 -13.57
CA PRO A 111 7.56 1.87 -12.71
C PRO A 111 7.66 3.41 -12.68
N GLN A 112 7.00 4.11 -13.60
CA GLN A 112 7.00 5.58 -13.71
C GLN A 112 5.71 6.22 -13.19
N GLN A 113 4.72 5.43 -12.77
CA GLN A 113 3.45 5.93 -12.24
C GLN A 113 3.37 5.69 -10.73
N CYS A 114 2.64 6.55 -10.03
CA CYS A 114 2.38 6.40 -8.60
C CYS A 114 1.18 5.47 -8.40
N VAL A 115 1.45 4.27 -7.90
CA VAL A 115 0.43 3.28 -7.57
C VAL A 115 -0.04 3.49 -6.13
N VAL A 116 -1.34 3.63 -5.94
CA VAL A 116 -1.94 3.87 -4.63
C VAL A 116 -2.98 2.78 -4.37
N LEU A 117 -2.69 1.88 -3.42
CA LEU A 117 -3.69 0.96 -2.90
C LEU A 117 -4.64 1.72 -1.97
N ILE A 118 -5.94 1.68 -2.25
CA ILE A 118 -6.98 2.19 -1.36
C ILE A 118 -7.58 1.01 -0.62
N SER A 119 -7.38 0.95 0.70
CA SER A 119 -7.93 -0.11 1.56
C SER A 119 -8.12 0.40 2.98
N ASP A 120 -9.23 0.03 3.61
CA ASP A 120 -9.49 0.34 5.03
C ASP A 120 -8.89 -0.72 5.98
N GLU A 121 -8.39 -1.84 5.45
CA GLU A 121 -7.70 -2.87 6.20
C GLU A 121 -6.28 -2.42 6.60
N ILE A 122 -6.10 -2.06 7.88
CA ILE A 122 -4.80 -1.59 8.43
C ILE A 122 -3.69 -2.60 8.14
N SER A 123 -3.95 -3.89 8.38
CA SER A 123 -2.95 -4.95 8.19
C SER A 123 -2.46 -5.10 6.74
N LEU A 124 -3.30 -4.79 5.76
CA LEU A 124 -2.92 -4.79 4.36
C LEU A 124 -2.07 -3.56 4.02
N ARG A 125 -2.46 -2.37 4.49
CA ARG A 125 -1.67 -1.15 4.29
C ARG A 125 -0.28 -1.26 4.90
N ASP A 126 -0.18 -1.79 6.12
CA ASP A 126 1.10 -2.04 6.80
C ASP A 126 1.97 -3.03 6.01
N ARG A 127 1.34 -4.02 5.37
CA ARG A 127 2.04 -4.97 4.51
C ARG A 127 2.57 -4.28 3.25
N ILE A 128 1.78 -3.46 2.58
CA ILE A 128 2.24 -2.69 1.39
C ILE A 128 3.44 -1.82 1.74
N ALA A 129 3.40 -1.10 2.87
CA ALA A 129 4.50 -0.25 3.31
C ALA A 129 5.82 -1.03 3.49
N LYS A 130 5.76 -2.32 3.86
CA LYS A 130 6.92 -3.20 4.05
C LYS A 130 7.47 -3.80 2.76
N LEU A 131 6.81 -3.64 1.62
CA LEU A 131 7.29 -4.18 0.34
C LEU A 131 8.39 -3.33 -0.30
N GLU A 132 8.57 -2.09 0.18
CA GLU A 132 9.64 -1.17 -0.22
C GLU A 132 9.66 -0.82 -1.72
N PHE A 133 8.48 -0.85 -2.36
CA PHE A 133 8.31 -0.33 -3.72
C PHE A 133 8.33 1.20 -3.70
N LYS A 134 9.24 1.81 -4.46
CA LYS A 134 9.41 3.26 -4.53
C LYS A 134 8.24 4.01 -5.16
N ASN A 135 7.42 3.30 -5.92
CA ASN A 135 6.28 3.86 -6.67
C ASN A 135 4.93 3.38 -6.13
N LEU A 136 4.89 2.75 -4.95
CA LEU A 136 3.68 2.16 -4.38
C LEU A 136 3.47 2.64 -2.94
N CYS A 137 2.26 3.09 -2.63
CA CYS A 137 1.82 3.32 -1.27
C CYS A 137 0.38 2.84 -1.04
N ALA A 138 -0.09 2.95 0.20
CA ALA A 138 -1.47 2.62 0.54
C ALA A 138 -2.10 3.69 1.44
N ILE A 139 -3.38 4.00 1.21
CA ILE A 139 -4.17 4.98 1.97
C ILE A 139 -5.56 4.42 2.33
N PRO A 140 -6.19 4.89 3.42
CA PRO A 140 -7.58 4.54 3.72
C PRO A 140 -8.56 5.30 2.81
N SER A 141 -9.79 4.78 2.70
CA SER A 141 -10.85 5.36 1.87
C SER A 141 -11.20 6.79 2.26
N ALA A 142 -11.19 7.09 3.56
CA ALA A 142 -11.44 8.44 4.09
C ALA A 142 -10.41 9.46 3.58
N VAL A 143 -9.14 9.05 3.45
CA VAL A 143 -8.06 9.90 2.94
C VAL A 143 -8.19 10.08 1.43
N ALA A 144 -8.52 9.03 0.67
CA ALA A 144 -8.82 9.15 -0.76
C ALA A 144 -10.01 10.08 -1.01
N ARG A 145 -11.08 9.97 -0.21
CA ARG A 145 -12.24 10.85 -0.31
C ARG A 145 -11.87 12.31 -0.02
N GLN A 146 -11.05 12.54 1.01
CA GLN A 146 -10.56 13.89 1.30
C GLN A 146 -9.74 14.45 0.15
N TRP A 147 -8.81 13.65 -0.39
CA TRP A 147 -8.01 14.01 -1.55
C TRP A 147 -8.91 14.44 -2.73
N SER A 148 -9.95 13.66 -3.05
CA SER A 148 -10.88 13.98 -4.15
C SER A 148 -11.68 15.28 -3.97
N ARG A 149 -11.74 15.81 -2.75
CA ARG A 149 -12.50 17.03 -2.42
C ARG A 149 -11.61 18.26 -2.38
N THR A 150 -10.35 18.09 -2.01
CA THR A 150 -9.43 19.20 -1.79
C THR A 150 -8.39 19.36 -2.90
N ASP A 151 -8.30 18.40 -3.82
CA ASP A 151 -7.26 18.34 -4.86
C ASP A 151 -5.85 18.47 -4.27
N ARG A 152 -5.67 17.94 -3.06
CA ARG A 152 -4.38 17.91 -2.34
C ARG A 152 -4.00 16.48 -2.06
N GLU A 153 -2.86 16.05 -2.61
CA GLU A 153 -2.36 14.70 -2.41
C GLU A 153 -2.09 14.45 -0.91
N PRO A 154 -2.36 13.23 -0.41
CA PRO A 154 -1.93 12.83 0.92
C PRO A 154 -0.40 12.87 1.05
N PRO A 155 0.15 13.15 2.24
CA PRO A 155 1.61 13.25 2.44
C PRO A 155 2.39 12.02 1.98
N ILE A 156 1.82 10.81 2.15
CA ILE A 156 2.47 9.58 1.69
C ILE A 156 2.53 9.47 0.17
N VAL A 157 1.51 9.97 -0.54
CA VAL A 157 1.48 10.02 -2.00
C VAL A 157 2.50 11.04 -2.49
N GLN A 158 2.57 12.22 -1.87
CA GLN A 158 3.59 13.24 -2.19
C GLN A 158 5.02 12.71 -2.03
N LEU A 159 5.28 11.93 -0.98
CA LEU A 159 6.58 11.30 -0.76
C LEU A 159 6.95 10.36 -1.92
N VAL A 160 6.02 9.51 -2.35
CA VAL A 160 6.22 8.59 -3.48
C VAL A 160 6.45 9.34 -4.79
N ILE A 161 5.67 10.38 -5.07
CA ILE A 161 5.86 11.26 -6.25
C ILE A 161 7.26 11.85 -6.26
N LYS A 162 7.73 12.37 -5.12
CA LYS A 162 9.07 12.96 -5.01
C LYS A 162 10.16 11.92 -5.29
N GLN A 163 10.04 10.73 -4.72
CA GLN A 163 10.99 9.62 -4.95
C GLN A 163 11.04 9.20 -6.42
N LEU A 164 9.88 9.16 -7.09
CA LEU A 164 9.77 8.88 -8.51
C LEU A 164 10.44 9.95 -9.37
N GLN A 165 10.22 11.23 -9.06
CA GLN A 165 10.85 12.35 -9.77
C GLN A 165 12.38 12.28 -9.68
N GLU A 166 12.93 12.07 -8.49
CA GLU A 166 14.37 11.91 -8.27
C GLU A 166 14.96 10.76 -9.10
N GLN A 167 14.24 9.64 -9.21
CA GLN A 167 14.68 8.48 -10.00
C GLN A 167 14.66 8.74 -11.51
N LEU A 168 13.64 9.45 -12.01
CA LEU A 168 13.53 9.81 -13.42
C LEU A 168 14.62 10.80 -13.83
N GLU A 169 14.99 11.73 -12.95
CA GLU A 169 16.09 12.68 -13.18
C GLU A 169 17.46 11.99 -13.20
N GLN A 170 17.70 10.99 -12.34
CA GLN A 170 18.96 10.23 -12.35
C GLN A 170 19.14 9.41 -13.63
N THR A 171 18.05 8.88 -14.18
CA THR A 171 18.09 8.02 -15.38
C THR A 171 18.40 8.82 -16.66
N SER A 172 18.01 10.11 -16.72
CA SER A 172 18.24 10.96 -17.90
C SER A 172 19.71 11.42 -18.03
N VAL A 173 20.41 11.65 -16.91
CA VAL A 173 21.80 12.11 -16.91
C VAL A 173 22.77 11.00 -17.33
N GLN A 174 22.48 9.75 -16.99
CA GLN A 174 23.38 8.61 -17.28
C GLN A 174 23.31 8.13 -18.74
N SER A 175 22.28 8.50 -19.50
CA SER A 175 22.15 8.16 -20.92
C SER A 175 22.89 9.12 -21.88
N SER A 176 23.51 10.20 -21.37
CA SER A 176 24.23 11.21 -22.19
C SER A 176 25.76 11.05 -22.23
N HIS A 177 26.31 9.95 -21.71
CA HIS A 177 27.75 9.64 -21.78
C HIS A 177 28.00 8.33 -22.52
N GLN A 178 27.72 8.33 -23.83
CA GLN A 178 28.28 7.35 -24.75
C GLN A 178 29.47 8.00 -25.48
N PRO A 179 30.71 7.55 -25.27
CA PRO A 179 31.83 7.97 -26.10
C PRO A 179 31.63 7.40 -27.51
N THR A 180 31.43 8.28 -28.48
CA THR A 180 31.53 7.97 -29.90
C THR A 180 32.98 7.62 -30.22
N ASN A 181 33.33 6.34 -30.17
CA ASN A 181 34.54 5.82 -30.80
C ASN A 181 34.16 5.35 -32.21
N SER A 182 34.22 6.28 -33.17
CA SER A 182 34.52 5.95 -34.56
C SER A 182 36.02 6.12 -34.76
N PRO A 183 36.69 5.16 -35.42
CA PRO A 183 37.50 5.56 -36.56
C PRO A 183 37.14 4.78 -37.85
N ASN A 184 37.16 5.59 -38.89
CA ASN A 184 37.04 5.37 -40.32
C ASN A 184 37.89 4.26 -40.98
N GLU A 185 37.40 3.88 -42.17
CA GLU A 185 38.12 3.49 -43.41
C GLU A 185 38.71 2.06 -43.54
N THR A 186 38.83 1.39 -44.69
CA THR A 186 38.26 1.48 -46.05
C THR A 186 38.79 0.28 -46.86
N SER A 187 37.90 -0.39 -47.61
CA SER A 187 38.11 -1.10 -48.89
C SER A 187 38.80 -2.48 -49.05
N LYS A 188 38.13 -3.26 -49.92
CA LYS A 188 38.55 -4.36 -50.84
C LYS A 188 38.73 -5.75 -50.23
N SER A 189 38.48 -6.87 -50.92
CA SER A 189 37.62 -7.27 -52.06
C SER A 189 38.01 -8.72 -52.38
N ALA A 190 37.00 -9.60 -52.44
CA ALA A 190 36.88 -10.77 -53.33
C ALA A 190 37.45 -12.16 -52.97
N TYR A 191 36.55 -13.12 -53.23
CA TYR A 191 36.68 -14.51 -53.68
C TYR A 191 36.52 -15.68 -52.69
N LEU A 192 35.42 -16.44 -52.95
CA LEU A 192 35.23 -17.90 -52.92
C LEU A 192 35.44 -18.61 -51.56
N GLY A 193 34.53 -19.40 -51.00
CA GLY A 193 33.28 -20.02 -51.44
C GLY A 193 33.00 -21.21 -50.50
N VAL A 194 31.74 -21.67 -50.53
CA VAL A 194 31.24 -22.99 -50.08
C VAL A 194 30.95 -23.20 -48.58
N ASP A 195 29.64 -23.40 -48.35
CA ASP A 195 28.90 -24.05 -47.26
C ASP A 195 29.68 -24.83 -46.20
N HIS A 196 29.38 -24.52 -44.93
CA HIS A 196 28.95 -25.58 -44.01
C HIS A 196 27.98 -25.05 -42.95
N GLN A 197 26.96 -25.88 -42.76
CA GLN A 197 25.71 -25.71 -42.08
C GLN A 197 25.80 -25.90 -40.55
N ASP A 198 25.02 -25.06 -39.85
CA ASP A 198 24.30 -25.26 -38.59
C ASP A 198 24.96 -25.21 -37.18
N THR A 199 24.50 -24.16 -36.47
CA THR A 199 23.95 -24.11 -35.10
C THR A 199 24.87 -23.96 -33.88
N SER A 200 25.12 -22.67 -33.58
CA SER A 200 24.92 -21.91 -32.33
C SER A 200 25.28 -22.45 -30.92
N PRO A 201 25.66 -21.52 -30.00
CA PRO A 201 26.63 -21.80 -28.96
C PRO A 201 26.11 -21.70 -27.51
N GLN A 202 26.71 -22.54 -26.67
CA GLN A 202 27.45 -22.21 -25.45
C GLN A 202 27.01 -20.99 -24.60
N SER A 203 26.48 -21.39 -23.44
CA SER A 203 26.48 -20.73 -22.13
C SER A 203 27.63 -19.77 -21.81
N SER A 204 27.31 -18.69 -21.09
CA SER A 204 28.24 -17.86 -20.33
C SER A 204 27.52 -17.17 -19.15
N PRO A 205 28.24 -16.73 -18.10
CA PRO A 205 27.98 -17.19 -16.74
C PRO A 205 27.41 -16.14 -15.78
N ARG A 206 26.87 -16.65 -14.66
CA ARG A 206 26.41 -15.91 -13.48
C ARG A 206 27.57 -15.21 -12.77
N THR A 207 27.49 -13.89 -12.65
CA THR A 207 28.30 -13.09 -11.72
C THR A 207 27.50 -12.77 -10.47
N SER A 208 27.96 -13.31 -9.36
CA SER A 208 27.60 -12.92 -8.00
C SER A 208 28.16 -11.53 -7.69
N SER A 209 27.34 -10.63 -7.16
CA SER A 209 27.83 -9.45 -6.46
C SER A 209 27.28 -9.39 -5.04
N ASN A 210 28.24 -9.36 -4.12
CA ASN A 210 28.09 -9.20 -2.69
C ASN A 210 27.43 -7.85 -2.36
N PHE A 211 26.31 -7.87 -1.65
CA PHE A 211 25.78 -6.66 -1.00
C PHE A 211 26.18 -6.64 0.48
N LYS A 212 27.15 -5.78 0.77
CA LYS A 212 27.50 -5.33 2.12
C LYS A 212 26.34 -4.53 2.69
N GLY A 213 25.99 -4.83 3.94
CA GLY A 213 24.94 -4.16 4.68
C GLY A 213 25.24 -2.68 4.94
N PHE A 214 24.16 -1.90 5.01
CA PHE A 214 24.11 -0.60 5.66
C PHE A 214 22.76 -0.44 6.38
N ASN A 215 22.82 -0.61 7.69
CA ASN A 215 22.14 0.11 8.79
C ASN A 215 20.69 0.58 8.58
N ALA A 216 19.76 -0.23 9.11
CA ALA A 216 18.41 0.19 9.46
C ALA A 216 18.37 0.74 10.90
N ILE A 217 18.37 2.06 11.08
CA ILE A 217 17.81 2.73 12.27
C ILE A 217 17.28 4.11 11.86
N ASN A 218 15.96 4.27 11.79
CA ASN A 218 15.24 5.49 12.22
C ASN A 218 13.72 5.33 12.08
N PHE A 219 13.08 4.68 13.06
CA PHE A 219 11.66 4.91 13.38
C PHE A 219 11.40 4.64 14.87
N ILE A 220 11.98 5.48 15.73
CA ILE A 220 11.44 5.72 17.07
C ILE A 220 11.34 7.24 17.19
N LYS A 221 10.16 7.78 16.91
CA LYS A 221 9.66 9.10 17.38
C LYS A 221 8.25 9.36 16.82
N PHE A 222 7.26 8.57 17.25
CA PHE A 222 5.88 9.03 17.40
C PHE A 222 5.03 8.06 18.27
N GLY A 223 5.64 7.55 19.36
CA GLY A 223 4.99 6.63 20.30
C GLY A 223 4.85 7.16 21.73
N LEU A 224 5.13 8.44 21.98
CA LEU A 224 5.05 9.06 23.31
C LEU A 224 3.97 10.14 23.42
N ALA A 225 3.57 10.82 22.33
CA ALA A 225 2.57 11.89 22.43
C ALA A 225 1.13 11.38 22.66
N THR A 226 0.80 10.17 22.18
CA THR A 226 -0.58 9.64 22.27
C THR A 226 -0.90 9.04 23.65
N THR A 227 0.08 8.45 24.34
CA THR A 227 -0.11 7.88 25.69
C THR A 227 -0.26 8.97 26.75
N PHE A 228 0.47 10.09 26.64
CA PHE A 228 0.30 11.24 27.54
C PHE A 228 -1.06 11.91 27.37
N LEU A 229 -1.56 12.05 26.13
CA LEU A 229 -2.85 12.69 25.91
C LEU A 229 -4.02 11.84 26.45
N ALA A 230 -3.98 10.53 26.23
CA ALA A 230 -4.98 9.60 26.76
C ALA A 230 -4.98 9.54 28.30
N THR A 231 -3.80 9.58 28.93
CA THR A 231 -3.70 9.61 30.40
C THR A 231 -4.21 10.93 30.99
N ILE A 232 -3.92 12.08 30.38
CA ILE A 232 -4.45 13.38 30.84
C ILE A 232 -5.97 13.42 30.70
N LEU A 233 -6.54 12.92 29.60
CA LEU A 233 -7.98 12.83 29.40
C LEU A 233 -8.66 11.91 30.43
N LEU A 234 -8.10 10.72 30.67
CA LEU A 234 -8.63 9.79 31.67
C LEU A 234 -8.53 10.36 33.09
N PHE A 235 -7.45 11.08 33.40
CA PHE A 235 -7.26 11.70 34.71
C PHE A 235 -8.19 12.91 34.92
N GLY A 236 -8.35 13.75 33.88
CA GLY A 236 -9.29 14.88 33.89
C GLY A 236 -10.73 14.41 34.05
N TRP A 237 -11.13 13.34 33.35
CA TRP A 237 -12.46 12.78 33.50
C TRP A 237 -12.69 12.18 34.88
N LYS A 238 -11.69 11.49 35.44
CA LYS A 238 -11.76 10.96 36.82
C LYS A 238 -11.99 12.06 37.86
N LEU A 239 -11.37 13.23 37.69
CA LEU A 239 -11.53 14.37 38.61
C LEU A 239 -12.89 15.06 38.46
N ALA A 240 -13.38 15.23 37.23
CA ALA A 240 -14.64 15.92 36.97
C ALA A 240 -15.87 15.08 37.33
N GLN A 241 -15.86 13.77 37.05
CA GLN A 241 -17.02 12.89 37.20
C GLN A 241 -16.62 11.48 37.71
N PRO A 242 -16.28 11.34 38.99
CA PRO A 242 -15.74 10.09 39.55
C PRO A 242 -16.73 8.92 39.49
N GLN A 243 -18.04 9.16 39.65
CA GLN A 243 -19.06 8.10 39.65
C GLN A 243 -19.25 7.47 38.27
N GLN A 244 -19.28 8.28 37.21
CA GLN A 244 -19.41 7.78 35.83
C GLN A 244 -18.15 7.04 35.38
N PHE A 245 -16.97 7.53 35.79
CA PHE A 245 -15.71 6.88 35.53
C PHE A 245 -15.64 5.48 36.17
N GLN A 246 -16.08 5.32 37.42
CA GLN A 246 -16.10 4.02 38.08
C GLN A 246 -17.03 3.02 37.36
N GLN A 247 -18.23 3.45 36.96
CA GLN A 247 -19.15 2.59 36.21
C GLN A 247 -18.58 2.15 34.86
N PHE A 248 -17.90 3.05 34.15
CA PHE A 248 -17.18 2.71 32.93
C PHE A 248 -16.03 1.72 33.19
N TRP A 249 -15.24 1.97 34.25
CA TRP A 249 -14.08 1.17 34.61
C TRP A 249 -14.46 -0.27 34.97
N GLU A 250 -15.55 -0.44 35.73
CA GLU A 250 -16.12 -1.75 36.10
C GLU A 250 -16.69 -2.49 34.88
N LYS A 251 -17.43 -1.80 34.00
CA LYS A 251 -18.00 -2.40 32.78
C LYS A 251 -16.93 -2.87 31.79
N THR A 252 -15.76 -2.24 31.79
CA THR A 252 -14.65 -2.58 30.89
C THR A 252 -13.80 -3.74 31.42
N GLY A 253 -14.10 -4.25 32.62
CA GLY A 253 -13.39 -5.38 33.23
C GLY A 253 -11.96 -5.03 33.68
N LEU A 254 -11.67 -3.76 33.92
CA LEU A 254 -10.36 -3.30 34.36
C LEU A 254 -10.22 -3.46 35.89
N PRO A 255 -9.02 -3.81 36.39
CA PRO A 255 -8.81 -3.98 37.83
C PRO A 255 -9.05 -2.66 38.57
N PRO A 256 -9.52 -2.71 39.84
CA PRO A 256 -9.76 -1.51 40.63
C PRO A 256 -8.46 -0.72 40.80
N LEU A 257 -8.53 0.59 40.60
CA LEU A 257 -7.36 1.47 40.72
C LEU A 257 -6.82 1.46 42.17
N PRO A 258 -5.48 1.43 42.36
CA PRO A 258 -4.89 1.49 43.69
C PRO A 258 -5.27 2.80 44.40
N LYS A 259 -5.60 2.71 45.69
CA LYS A 259 -5.88 3.87 46.55
C LYS A 259 -4.56 4.56 46.90
N ILE A 260 -4.05 5.38 45.99
CA ILE A 260 -2.82 6.15 46.26
C ILE A 260 -3.22 7.50 46.88
N PHE A 261 -2.92 7.62 48.18
CA PHE A 261 -2.85 8.77 49.08
C PHE A 261 -3.50 10.11 48.65
N ILE A 262 -4.63 10.44 49.28
CA ILE A 262 -4.90 11.78 49.81
C ILE A 262 -5.58 11.60 51.19
N GLN A 263 -4.81 11.59 52.27
CA GLN A 263 -5.32 11.94 53.60
C GLN A 263 -5.09 13.45 53.76
N PRO A 264 -6.14 14.29 53.82
CA PRO A 264 -5.97 15.66 54.26
C PRO A 264 -5.65 15.66 55.76
N ASN A 265 -4.50 16.25 56.10
CA ASN A 265 -4.06 16.57 57.45
C ASN A 265 -5.24 17.11 58.28
N GLN A 266 -5.61 16.40 59.34
CA GLN A 266 -6.44 16.93 60.41
C GLN A 266 -5.54 17.79 61.32
N PRO A 267 -5.85 19.07 61.57
CA PRO A 267 -5.10 19.85 62.56
C PRO A 267 -5.41 19.33 63.97
N LYS A 268 -4.36 19.02 64.74
CA LYS A 268 -4.46 18.76 66.18
C LYS A 268 -4.98 20.01 66.88
N LYS A 269 -6.10 19.90 67.58
CA LYS A 269 -6.51 20.86 68.61
C LYS A 269 -5.75 20.54 69.89
N SER A 270 -5.02 21.52 70.43
CA SER A 270 -4.70 21.61 71.86
C SER A 270 -5.78 22.41 72.55
#